data_AF-A0A5D4S081-F1
#
_entry.id   AF-A0A5D4S081-F1
#
_cell.length_a   1.000
_cell.length_b   1.000
_cell.length_c   1.000
_cell.angle_alpha   90.00
_cell.angle_beta   90.00
_cell.angle_gamma   90.00
#
_symmetry.space_group_name_H-M   'P 1'
#
loop_
_entity.id
_entity.type
_entity.pdbx_description
1 polymer ?
#
loop_
_entity_poly.entity_id
_entity_poly.type
_entity_poly.pdbx_seq_one_letter_code
_entity_poly.pdbx_strand_id
1 'polypeptide(L)'
;MKQLKPEQLTAIKYLAQPKQGGLTHEEIAAEVGVSRQTLYKWRQDVRFSDEVKREISRNTLQHIPDVIATLAKQATKENQPSAKAAELLLKTVSMLNDRLEVDDRSRSANEPKADIDAMKAEIERMRQLK
;
A
#
# COMPACT_ATOMS: atom_id res chain seq x y z
N MET A 1 14.44 -15.20 -11.33
CA MET A 1 13.12 -15.12 -10.65
C MET A 1 12.12 -15.93 -11.47
N LYS A 2 11.34 -16.85 -10.87
CA LYS A 2 10.30 -17.58 -11.64
C LYS A 2 9.22 -16.57 -12.07
N GLN A 3 8.85 -16.56 -13.34
CA GLN A 3 7.72 -15.76 -13.84
C GLN A 3 6.39 -16.40 -13.42
N LEU A 4 5.33 -15.59 -13.40
CA LEU A 4 3.96 -16.09 -13.26
C LEU A 4 3.58 -16.80 -14.55
N LYS A 5 2.89 -17.93 -14.42
CA LYS A 5 2.42 -18.69 -15.59
C LYS A 5 1.19 -18.01 -16.21
N PRO A 6 0.89 -18.25 -17.51
CA PRO A 6 -0.30 -17.68 -18.15
C PRO A 6 -1.61 -17.96 -17.39
N GLU A 7 -1.76 -19.18 -16.87
CA GLU A 7 -2.93 -19.59 -16.09
C GLU A 7 -3.05 -18.77 -14.81
N GLN A 8 -1.92 -18.51 -14.15
CA GLN A 8 -1.89 -17.66 -12.95
C GLN A 8 -2.32 -16.24 -13.25
N LEU A 9 -1.88 -15.67 -14.37
CA LEU A 9 -2.26 -14.33 -14.81
C LEU A 9 -3.76 -14.24 -15.11
N THR A 10 -4.34 -15.26 -15.75
CA THR A 10 -5.79 -15.32 -15.98
C THR A 10 -6.57 -15.43 -14.67
N ALA A 11 -6.14 -16.30 -13.75
CA ALA A 11 -6.75 -16.40 -12.42
C ALA A 11 -6.68 -15.07 -11.66
N ILE A 12 -5.56 -14.35 -11.75
CA ILE A 12 -5.39 -13.02 -11.14
C ILE A 12 -6.45 -12.03 -11.66
N LYS A 13 -6.72 -12.02 -12.98
CA LYS A 13 -7.74 -11.13 -13.57
C LYS A 13 -9.14 -11.36 -13.00
N TYR A 14 -9.52 -12.61 -12.72
CA TYR A 14 -10.79 -12.91 -12.07
C TYR A 14 -10.78 -12.52 -10.59
N LEU A 15 -9.73 -12.90 -9.86
CA LEU A 15 -9.60 -12.63 -8.43
C LEU A 15 -9.50 -11.14 -8.10
N ALA A 16 -9.01 -10.33 -9.04
CA ALA A 16 -8.90 -8.88 -8.89
C ALA A 16 -10.20 -8.12 -9.15
N GLN A 17 -11.29 -8.81 -9.52
CA GLN A 17 -12.60 -8.21 -9.70
C GLN A 17 -13.42 -8.23 -8.40
N PRO A 18 -14.36 -7.27 -8.23
CA PRO A 18 -15.33 -7.32 -7.15
C PRO A 18 -16.07 -8.66 -7.14
N LYS A 19 -16.16 -9.30 -5.96
CA LYS A 19 -16.76 -10.64 -5.81
C LYS A 19 -16.22 -11.67 -6.82
N GLN A 20 -14.97 -11.53 -7.24
CA GLN A 20 -14.30 -12.42 -8.19
C GLN A 20 -15.02 -12.55 -9.54
N GLY A 21 -15.69 -11.47 -9.97
CA GLY A 21 -16.50 -11.48 -11.19
C GLY A 21 -17.82 -12.26 -11.07
N GLY A 22 -18.22 -12.62 -9.84
CA GLY A 22 -19.38 -13.48 -9.58
C GLY A 22 -19.07 -14.97 -9.61
N LEU A 23 -17.82 -15.35 -9.86
CA LEU A 23 -17.38 -16.74 -9.92
C LEU A 23 -16.89 -17.25 -8.56
N THR A 24 -17.13 -18.52 -8.30
CA THR A 24 -16.52 -19.25 -7.20
C THR A 24 -15.07 -19.62 -7.53
N HIS A 25 -14.28 -19.94 -6.50
CA HIS A 25 -12.91 -20.46 -6.71
C HIS A 25 -12.88 -21.76 -7.52
N GLU A 26 -13.94 -22.56 -7.49
CA GLU A 26 -14.03 -23.80 -8.25
C GLU A 26 -14.25 -23.50 -9.73
N GLU A 27 -15.14 -22.57 -10.05
CA GLU A 27 -15.36 -22.10 -11.42
C GLU A 27 -14.14 -21.38 -11.98
N ILE A 28 -13.46 -20.53 -11.20
CA ILE A 28 -12.21 -19.88 -11.62
C ILE A 28 -11.13 -20.92 -11.90
N ALA A 29 -11.01 -21.96 -11.07
CA ALA A 29 -10.04 -23.02 -11.30
C ALA A 29 -10.38 -23.81 -12.58
N ALA A 30 -11.65 -24.10 -12.82
CA ALA A 30 -12.12 -24.76 -14.04
C ALA A 30 -11.85 -23.92 -15.30
N GLU A 31 -12.18 -22.63 -15.26
CA GLU A 31 -11.97 -21.66 -16.35
C GLU A 31 -10.49 -21.54 -16.72
N VAL A 32 -9.62 -21.60 -15.71
CA VAL A 32 -8.17 -21.49 -15.86
C VAL A 32 -7.50 -22.85 -16.16
N GLY A 33 -8.25 -23.95 -16.14
CA GLY A 33 -7.75 -25.30 -16.45
C GLY A 33 -6.90 -25.93 -15.35
N VAL A 34 -7.14 -25.58 -14.08
CA VAL A 34 -6.40 -26.13 -12.93
C VAL A 34 -7.33 -26.71 -11.86
N SER A 35 -6.78 -27.54 -10.96
CA SER A 35 -7.55 -28.00 -9.81
C SER A 35 -7.84 -26.86 -8.82
N ARG A 36 -8.96 -26.93 -8.11
CA ARG A 36 -9.28 -26.01 -7.00
C ARG A 36 -8.16 -25.95 -5.96
N GLN A 37 -7.51 -27.08 -5.69
CA GLN A 37 -6.40 -27.16 -4.74
C GLN A 37 -5.14 -26.44 -5.26
N THR A 38 -4.91 -26.45 -6.57
CA THR A 38 -3.84 -25.66 -7.21
C THR A 38 -4.08 -24.17 -7.02
N LEU A 39 -5.30 -23.70 -7.28
CA LEU A 39 -5.67 -22.29 -7.07
C LEU A 39 -5.53 -21.88 -5.60
N TYR A 40 -5.92 -22.76 -4.68
CA TYR A 40 -5.72 -22.53 -3.25
C TYR A 40 -4.24 -22.34 -2.87
N LYS A 41 -3.35 -23.21 -3.39
CA LYS A 41 -1.90 -23.07 -3.17
C LYS A 41 -1.35 -21.77 -3.76
N TRP A 42 -1.81 -21.34 -4.93
CA TRP A 42 -1.40 -20.07 -5.51
C TRP A 42 -1.78 -18.88 -4.63
N ARG A 43 -2.98 -18.89 -4.04
CA ARG A 43 -3.41 -17.84 -3.11
C ARG A 43 -2.60 -17.77 -1.81
N GLN A 44 -1.81 -18.80 -1.49
CA GLN A 44 -0.88 -18.78 -0.35
C GLN A 44 0.52 -18.30 -0.75
N ASP A 45 0.81 -18.28 -2.05
CA ASP A 45 2.08 -17.78 -2.58
C ASP A 45 2.09 -16.25 -2.52
N VAL A 46 3.12 -15.70 -1.87
CA VAL A 46 3.25 -14.25 -1.64
C VAL A 46 3.31 -13.49 -2.97
N ARG A 47 4.06 -14.00 -3.94
CA ARG A 47 4.22 -13.35 -5.25
C ARG A 47 2.90 -13.33 -6.02
N PHE A 48 2.14 -14.43 -6.02
CA PHE A 48 0.81 -14.45 -6.63
C PHE A 48 -0.13 -13.45 -5.93
N SER A 49 -0.15 -13.45 -4.60
CA SER A 49 -1.00 -12.55 -3.81
C SER A 49 -0.66 -11.08 -4.05
N ASP A 50 0.61 -10.75 -4.19
CA ASP A 50 1.06 -9.38 -4.46
C ASP A 50 0.70 -8.94 -5.89
N GLU A 51 0.74 -9.85 -6.87
CA GLU A 51 0.25 -9.51 -8.21
C GLU A 51 -1.27 -9.33 -8.24
N VAL A 52 -2.04 -10.11 -7.48
CA VAL A 52 -3.48 -9.86 -7.29
C VAL A 52 -3.71 -8.46 -6.73
N LYS A 53 -2.97 -8.05 -5.68
CA LYS A 53 -3.08 -6.69 -5.13
C LYS A 53 -2.74 -5.62 -6.15
N ARG A 54 -1.67 -5.81 -6.94
CA ARG A 54 -1.28 -4.88 -8.02
C ARG A 54 -2.38 -4.76 -9.07
N GLU A 55 -2.99 -5.87 -9.47
CA GLU A 55 -4.10 -5.87 -10.42
C GLU A 55 -5.33 -5.17 -9.84
N ILE A 56 -5.68 -5.41 -8.56
CA ILE A 56 -6.74 -4.66 -7.86
C ILE A 56 -6.44 -3.17 -7.87
N SER A 57 -5.21 -2.76 -7.58
CA SER A 57 -4.81 -1.35 -7.65
C SER A 57 -5.01 -0.79 -9.06
N ARG A 58 -4.54 -1.48 -10.10
CA ARG A 58 -4.76 -1.07 -11.51
C ARG A 58 -6.24 -0.93 -11.84
N ASN A 59 -7.07 -1.90 -11.45
CA ASN A 59 -8.52 -1.86 -11.63
C ASN A 59 -9.16 -0.70 -10.84
N THR A 60 -8.61 -0.32 -9.70
CA THR A 60 -9.14 0.78 -8.88
C THR A 60 -8.73 2.15 -9.42
N LEU A 61 -7.54 2.27 -10.02
CA LEU A 61 -7.06 3.53 -10.60
C LEU A 61 -8.04 4.13 -11.61
N GLN A 62 -8.72 3.29 -12.39
CA GLN A 62 -9.71 3.76 -13.36
C GLN A 62 -10.95 4.42 -12.72
N HIS A 63 -11.24 4.11 -11.45
CA HIS A 63 -12.38 4.64 -10.71
C HIS A 63 -12.03 5.87 -9.86
N ILE A 64 -10.73 6.19 -9.72
CA ILE A 64 -10.29 7.34 -8.92
C ILE A 64 -10.95 8.65 -9.38
N PRO A 65 -11.06 8.97 -10.69
CA PRO A 65 -11.73 10.19 -11.14
C PRO A 65 -13.18 10.29 -10.62
N ASP A 66 -13.94 9.20 -10.68
CA ASP A 66 -15.33 9.16 -10.23
C ASP A 66 -15.45 9.32 -8.71
N VAL A 67 -14.52 8.72 -7.96
CA VAL A 67 -14.42 8.86 -6.50
C VAL A 67 -14.13 10.32 -6.14
N ILE A 68 -13.15 10.96 -6.79
CA ILE A 68 -12.82 12.38 -6.56
C ILE A 68 -14.03 13.28 -6.89
N ALA A 69 -14.69 13.05 -8.02
CA ALA A 69 -15.88 13.82 -8.39
C ALA A 69 -17.02 13.66 -7.37
N THR A 70 -17.21 12.45 -6.83
CA THR A 70 -18.20 12.18 -5.78
C THR A 70 -17.85 12.89 -4.47
N LEU A 71 -16.58 12.84 -4.06
CA LEU A 71 -16.09 13.55 -2.88
C LEU A 71 -16.28 15.06 -3.01
N ALA A 72 -15.98 15.64 -4.17
CA ALA A 72 -16.21 17.06 -4.45
C ALA A 72 -17.70 17.41 -4.31
N LYS A 73 -18.60 16.64 -4.94
CA LYS A 73 -20.06 16.84 -4.83
C LYS A 73 -20.55 16.76 -3.39
N GLN A 74 -20.04 15.83 -2.58
CA GLN A 74 -20.42 15.68 -1.18
C GLN A 74 -19.87 16.83 -0.31
N ALA A 75 -18.67 17.33 -0.61
CA ALA A 75 -18.07 18.46 0.08
C ALA A 75 -18.88 19.75 -0.12
N THR A 76 -19.44 19.97 -1.31
CA THR A 76 -20.16 21.21 -1.68
C THR A 76 -21.69 21.08 -1.67
N LYS A 77 -22.24 19.97 -1.18
CA LYS A 77 -23.69 19.73 -1.19
C LYS A 77 -24.40 20.76 -0.29
N GLU A 78 -25.21 21.63 -0.88
CA GLU A 78 -25.84 22.80 -0.21
C GLU A 78 -26.51 22.47 1.13
N ASN A 79 -27.25 21.36 1.20
CA ASN A 79 -28.02 21.02 2.40
C ASN A 79 -27.23 20.22 3.45
N GLN A 80 -26.14 19.55 3.07
CA GLN A 80 -25.35 18.66 3.94
C GLN A 80 -23.91 18.53 3.43
N PRO A 81 -23.08 19.57 3.55
CA PRO A 81 -21.69 19.51 3.14
C PRO A 81 -20.91 18.56 4.07
N SER A 82 -20.13 17.65 3.49
CA SER A 82 -19.26 16.76 4.25
C SER A 82 -17.89 17.40 4.41
N ALA A 83 -17.63 17.98 5.59
CA ALA A 83 -16.30 18.48 5.96
C ALA A 83 -15.22 17.39 5.84
N LYS A 84 -15.57 16.12 6.10
CA LYS A 84 -14.65 14.99 5.94
C LYS A 84 -14.33 14.70 4.48
N ALA A 85 -15.30 14.83 3.58
CA ALA A 85 -15.06 14.70 2.13
C ALA A 85 -14.17 15.84 1.61
N ALA A 86 -14.37 17.06 2.12
CA ALA A 86 -13.53 18.20 1.79
C ALA A 86 -12.08 18.00 2.28
N GLU A 87 -11.89 17.61 3.55
CA GLU A 87 -10.57 17.29 4.12
C GLU A 87 -9.86 16.21 3.29
N LEU A 88 -10.55 15.11 2.96
CA LEU A 88 -9.99 14.01 2.18
C LEU A 88 -9.58 14.47 0.77
N LEU A 89 -10.43 15.25 0.10
CA LEU A 89 -10.12 15.78 -1.23
C LEU A 89 -8.91 16.73 -1.21
N LEU A 90 -8.81 17.60 -0.21
CA LEU A 90 -7.68 18.51 -0.06
C LEU A 90 -6.37 17.77 0.25
N LYS A 91 -6.43 16.67 1.00
CA LYS A 91 -5.28 15.77 1.24
C LYS A 91 -4.87 15.05 -0.05
N THR A 92 -5.82 14.56 -0.86
CA THR A 92 -5.47 13.85 -2.11
C THR A 92 -4.84 14.75 -3.16
N VAL A 93 -5.27 16.02 -3.26
CA VAL A 93 -4.62 17.01 -4.16
C VAL A 93 -3.33 17.60 -3.58
N SER A 94 -2.79 17.02 -2.50
CA SER A 94 -1.56 17.47 -1.82
C SER A 94 -1.61 18.93 -1.34
N MET A 95 -2.81 19.51 -1.15
CA MET A 95 -2.97 20.85 -0.56
C MET A 95 -2.91 20.83 0.96
N LEU A 96 -3.12 19.66 1.58
CA LEU A 96 -2.87 19.37 2.99
C LEU A 96 -1.82 18.28 3.10
N ASN A 97 -0.55 18.67 3.31
CA ASN A 97 0.45 17.71 3.76
C ASN A 97 0.11 17.30 5.19
N ASP A 98 -0.28 16.03 5.39
CA ASP A 98 -0.33 15.44 6.72
C ASP A 98 1.10 15.42 7.28
N ARG A 99 1.40 16.42 8.11
CA ARG A 99 2.68 16.51 8.83
C ARG A 99 2.68 15.39 9.87
N LEU A 100 3.27 14.26 9.52
CA LEU A 100 3.60 13.20 10.47
C LEU A 100 4.70 13.73 11.39
N GLU A 101 4.31 14.34 12.49
CA GLU A 101 5.20 14.52 13.64
C GLU A 101 5.41 13.13 14.25
N VAL A 102 6.51 12.48 13.84
CA VAL A 102 6.99 11.27 14.50
C VAL A 102 7.54 11.71 15.85
N ASP A 103 6.69 11.66 16.86
CA ASP A 103 7.15 11.74 18.25
C ASP A 103 7.87 10.42 18.52
N ASP A 104 9.20 10.43 18.38
CA ASP A 104 10.08 9.30 18.62
C ASP A 104 10.14 8.98 20.11
N ARG A 105 9.03 8.43 20.63
CA ARG A 105 8.93 7.85 21.97
C ARG A 105 9.65 6.49 22.06
N SER A 106 10.35 6.09 21.00
CA SER A 106 11.08 4.83 20.91
C SER A 106 12.58 4.93 21.19
N ARG A 107 13.11 6.14 21.50
CA ARG A 107 14.32 6.24 22.32
C ARG A 107 14.02 5.81 23.75
N SER A 108 13.91 4.49 23.88
CA SER A 108 14.04 3.70 25.09
C SER A 108 15.09 4.31 26.01
N ALA A 109 14.72 4.47 27.28
CA ALA A 109 15.52 5.04 28.36
C ALA A 109 16.78 4.22 28.73
N ASN A 110 17.40 3.52 27.78
CA ASN A 110 18.49 2.58 28.03
C ASN A 110 19.55 2.49 26.92
N GLU A 111 19.62 3.45 25.99
CA GLU A 111 20.82 3.62 25.17
C GLU A 111 21.74 4.67 25.83
N PRO A 112 23.02 4.35 26.11
CA PRO A 112 23.95 5.35 26.59
C PRO A 112 24.05 6.43 25.53
N LYS A 113 23.76 7.69 25.91
CA LYS A 113 24.06 8.86 25.07
C LYS A 113 25.47 8.67 24.55
N ALA A 114 25.62 8.56 23.22
CA ALA A 114 26.93 8.56 22.60
C ALA A 114 27.68 9.77 23.15
N ASP A 115 28.80 9.50 23.84
CA ASP A 115 29.55 10.53 24.54
C ASP A 115 30.28 11.37 23.49
N ILE A 116 29.56 12.38 23.00
CA ILE A 116 30.00 13.31 21.94
C ILE A 116 31.33 13.96 22.35
N ASP A 117 31.59 14.13 23.64
CA ASP A 117 32.82 14.73 24.15
C ASP A 117 34.00 13.76 24.03
N ALA A 118 33.79 12.46 24.26
CA ALA A 118 34.81 11.44 23.99
C ALA A 118 35.15 11.35 22.49
N MET A 119 34.15 11.46 21.61
CA MET A 119 34.36 11.46 20.16
C MET A 119 35.14 12.70 19.68
N LYS A 120 34.86 13.87 20.25
CA LYS A 120 35.60 15.11 19.94
C LYS A 120 37.05 15.04 20.41
N ALA A 121 37.30 14.49 21.60
CA ALA A 121 38.65 14.34 22.13
C ALA A 121 39.52 13.44 21.25
N GLU A 122 38.95 12.39 20.68
CA GLU A 122 39.66 11.48 19.77
C GLU A 122 39.96 12.14 18.41
N ILE A 123 39.04 12.94 17.87
CA ILE A 123 39.25 13.72 16.65
C ILE A 123 40.38 14.75 16.83
N GLU A 124 40.46 15.38 18.01
CA GLU A 124 41.51 16.34 18.33
C GLU A 124 42.89 15.67 18.41
N ARG A 125 42.96 14.48 19.04
CA ARG A 125 44.19 13.66 19.05
C ARG A 125 44.64 13.27 17.66
N MET A 126 43.72 12.81 16.81
CA MET A 126 44.03 12.42 15.43
C MET A 126 44.48 13.61 14.58
N ARG A 127 44.05 14.84 14.90
CA ARG A 127 44.53 16.07 14.25
C ARG A 127 45.95 16.45 14.65
N GLN A 128 46.37 16.16 15.89
CA GLN A 128 47.71 16.47 16.38
C GLN A 128 48.79 15.47 15.93
N LEU A 129 48.38 14.32 15.36
CA LEU A 129 49.24 13.28 14.80
C LEU A 129 49.52 13.44 13.28
N LYS A 130 49.03 14.53 12.67
CA LYS A 130 49.34 14.95 11.29
C LYS A 130 50.23 16.18 11.30
#